data_AF-R1EGX3-F1
#
_entry.id   AF-R1EGX3-F1
#
_cell.length_a   1.000
_cell.length_b   1.000
_cell.length_c   1.000
_cell.angle_alpha   90.00
_cell.angle_beta   90.00
_cell.angle_gamma   90.00
#
_symmetry.space_group_name_H-M   'P 1'
#
loop_
_entity.id
_entity.type
_entity.pdbx_description
1 polymer ?
#
loop_
_entity_poly.entity_id
_entity_poly.type
_entity_poly.pdbx_seq_one_letter_code
_entity_poly.pdbx_strand_id
1 'polypeptide(L)'
;MAATKLDTSLPTLLSNLTASLTSAAETLPAQNEDAAAATTSFLPPKDGISLLDVKNELLLSYLQNLTFLILLKLRNSNTKSRKDSEEAEDDGGVEDEVVKKLCELRLYLEKGARPLEGKLKYQIDKVVRAADDAARAETAQKSGGAGVAKKSAKKSTADGSEDDSA
;
A
#
# COMPACT_ATOMS: atom_id res chain seq x y z
N MET A 1 -8.28 10.60 -34.03
CA MET A 1 -7.38 10.64 -32.87
C MET A 1 -6.19 9.76 -33.18
N ALA A 2 -5.06 10.37 -33.53
CA ALA A 2 -3.86 9.63 -33.93
C ALA A 2 -3.17 9.08 -32.67
N ALA A 3 -2.99 7.76 -32.62
CA ALA A 3 -2.15 7.12 -31.61
C ALA A 3 -0.72 7.64 -31.80
N THR A 4 -0.25 8.46 -30.85
CA THR A 4 1.15 8.89 -30.79
C THR A 4 2.01 7.64 -30.63
N LYS A 5 2.76 7.28 -31.68
CA LYS A 5 3.86 6.30 -31.54
C LYS A 5 4.78 6.88 -30.47
N LEU A 6 4.83 6.24 -29.30
CA LEU A 6 5.90 6.53 -28.35
C LEU A 6 7.20 6.15 -29.04
N ASP A 7 8.10 7.11 -29.20
CA ASP A 7 9.47 6.82 -29.60
C ASP A 7 10.10 5.98 -28.49
N THR A 8 10.19 4.67 -28.71
CA THR A 8 10.79 3.70 -27.78
C THR A 8 12.31 3.64 -27.90
N SER A 9 12.92 4.72 -28.39
CA SER A 9 14.37 4.80 -28.44
C SER A 9 14.93 4.84 -27.01
N LEU A 10 16.08 4.18 -26.79
CA LEU A 10 16.74 4.14 -25.49
C LEU A 10 16.94 5.52 -24.84
N PRO A 11 17.45 6.56 -25.54
CA PRO A 11 17.58 7.88 -24.94
C PRO A 11 16.22 8.51 -24.58
N THR A 12 15.18 8.30 -25.38
CA THR A 12 13.81 8.78 -25.06
C THR A 12 13.26 8.10 -23.81
N LEU A 13 13.44 6.77 -23.69
CA LEU A 13 13.01 6.00 -22.52
C LEU A 13 13.73 6.44 -21.23
N LEU A 14 15.04 6.68 -21.30
CA LEU A 14 15.81 7.17 -20.15
C LEU A 14 15.44 8.59 -19.74
N SER A 15 15.18 9.47 -20.72
CA SER A 15 14.67 10.82 -20.45
C SER A 15 13.32 10.78 -19.75
N ASN A 16 12.39 9.94 -20.25
CA ASN A 16 11.07 9.75 -19.65
C ASN A 16 11.16 9.18 -18.23
N LEU A 17 12.05 8.21 -17.99
CA LEU A 17 12.28 7.65 -16.66
C LEU A 17 12.82 8.72 -15.70
N THR A 18 13.77 9.53 -16.16
CA THR A 18 14.36 10.62 -15.37
C THR A 18 13.32 11.68 -15.03
N ALA A 19 12.50 12.09 -16.00
CA ALA A 19 11.42 13.05 -15.80
C ALA A 19 10.36 12.52 -14.82
N SER A 20 10.01 11.24 -14.93
CA SER A 20 9.07 10.57 -14.03
C SER A 20 9.61 10.53 -12.58
N LEU A 21 10.88 10.15 -12.39
CA LEU A 21 11.51 10.13 -11.07
C LEU A 21 11.65 11.52 -10.45
N THR A 22 11.99 12.53 -11.26
CA THR A 22 12.11 13.92 -10.80
C THR A 22 10.75 14.45 -10.35
N SER A 23 9.70 14.22 -11.14
CA SER A 23 8.33 14.61 -10.79
C SER A 23 7.84 13.89 -9.52
N ALA A 24 8.17 12.60 -9.36
CA ALA A 24 7.84 11.86 -8.15
C ALA A 24 8.57 12.41 -6.91
N ALA A 25 9.84 12.79 -7.04
CA ALA A 25 10.62 13.36 -5.95
C ALA A 25 10.07 14.71 -5.45
N GLU A 26 9.52 15.54 -6.34
CA GLU A 26 8.88 16.82 -5.98
C GLU A 26 7.61 16.64 -5.14
N THR A 27 6.97 15.47 -5.22
CA THR A 27 5.75 15.15 -4.46
C THR A 27 6.02 14.56 -3.08
N LEU A 28 7.27 14.21 -2.77
CA LEU A 28 7.61 13.74 -1.43
C LEU A 28 7.56 14.93 -0.46
N PRO A 29 6.87 14.80 0.69
CA PRO A 29 6.91 15.83 1.71
C PRO A 29 8.36 16.03 2.14
N ALA A 30 8.80 17.30 2.20
CA ALA A 30 10.12 17.62 2.71
C ALA A 30 10.25 17.03 4.12
N GLN A 31 11.26 16.21 4.37
CA GLN A 31 11.54 15.57 5.66
C GLN A 31 11.92 16.56 6.78
N ASN A 32 11.65 17.85 6.58
CA ASN A 32 11.85 18.86 7.60
C ASN A 32 10.61 18.93 8.49
N GLU A 33 10.82 18.46 9.71
CA GLU A 33 10.00 18.59 10.92
C GLU A 33 9.39 20.01 11.09
N ASP A 34 9.97 21.04 10.47
CA ASP A 34 9.59 22.46 10.59
C ASP A 34 8.54 22.97 9.59
N ALA A 35 8.09 22.16 8.62
CA ALA A 35 7.15 22.61 7.58
C ALA A 35 5.66 22.40 7.93
N ALA A 36 5.29 22.49 9.21
CA ALA A 36 3.95 22.22 9.73
C ALA A 36 2.83 23.19 9.27
N ALA A 37 3.09 24.15 8.38
CA ALA A 37 2.16 25.25 8.09
C ALA A 37 1.56 25.28 6.68
N ALA A 38 1.99 24.42 5.74
CA ALA A 38 1.41 24.40 4.41
C ALA A 38 1.23 22.96 3.93
N THR A 39 -0.01 22.62 3.58
CA THR A 39 -0.51 21.32 3.11
C THR A 39 -0.72 20.28 4.22
N THR A 40 -1.99 20.07 4.57
CA THR A 40 -2.60 18.95 5.31
C THR A 40 -1.61 17.87 5.73
N SER A 41 -1.06 18.04 6.93
CA SER A 41 0.01 17.21 7.47
C SER A 41 -0.44 15.76 7.67
N PHE A 42 -0.04 14.86 6.75
CA PHE A 42 0.11 13.42 7.00
C PHE A 42 1.33 13.19 7.91
N LEU A 43 1.42 13.91 9.04
CA LEU A 43 2.51 13.71 9.99
C LEU A 43 2.34 12.32 10.63
N PRO A 44 3.42 11.51 10.71
CA PRO A 44 3.39 10.25 11.42
C PRO A 44 2.89 10.47 12.86
N PRO A 45 2.08 9.55 13.43
CA PRO A 45 1.69 9.64 14.84
C PRO A 45 2.93 9.74 15.73
N LYS A 46 2.88 10.58 16.77
CA LYS A 46 4.00 10.86 17.69
C LYS A 46 4.64 9.62 18.35
N ASP A 47 3.94 8.48 18.32
CA ASP A 47 4.36 7.23 18.95
C ASP A 47 4.49 6.04 17.98
N GLY A 48 4.57 6.24 16.65
CA GLY A 48 4.82 5.12 15.75
C GLY A 48 4.87 5.43 14.26
N ILE A 49 5.50 4.52 13.51
CA ILE A 49 5.57 4.56 12.04
C ILE A 49 4.18 4.16 11.50
N SER A 50 3.58 4.98 10.63
CA SER A 50 2.32 4.60 9.99
C SER A 50 2.54 3.40 9.06
N LEU A 51 1.56 2.51 8.97
CA LEU A 51 1.58 1.44 7.96
C LEU A 51 1.72 2.03 6.54
N LEU A 52 1.18 3.23 6.32
CA LEU A 52 1.32 3.95 5.06
C LEU A 52 2.78 4.37 4.80
N ASP A 53 3.49 4.85 5.81
CA ASP A 53 4.89 5.25 5.69
C ASP A 53 5.76 4.04 5.38
N VAL A 54 5.57 2.93 6.09
CA VAL A 54 6.27 1.67 5.82
C VAL A 54 6.01 1.19 4.39
N LYS A 55 4.77 1.28 3.92
CA LYS A 55 4.42 0.89 2.55
C LYS A 55 5.11 1.79 1.52
N ASN A 56 5.13 3.09 1.75
CA ASN A 56 5.77 4.06 0.86
C ASN A 56 7.28 3.84 0.80
N GLU A 57 7.95 3.66 1.94
CA GLU A 57 9.38 3.31 2.03
C GLU A 57 9.70 2.01 1.29
N LEU A 58 8.85 0.99 1.47
CA LEU A 58 9.04 -0.30 0.82
C LEU A 58 8.88 -0.22 -0.71
N LEU A 59 7.91 0.55 -1.19
CA LEU A 59 7.72 0.83 -2.62
C LEU A 59 8.89 1.65 -3.18
N LEU A 60 9.38 2.65 -2.45
CA LEU A 60 10.51 3.46 -2.85
C LEU A 60 11.79 2.61 -2.97
N SER A 61 12.06 1.78 -1.97
CA SER A 61 13.16 0.81 -2.01
C SER A 61 13.03 -0.15 -3.20
N TYR A 62 11.81 -0.62 -3.52
CA TYR A 62 11.59 -1.47 -4.69
C TYR A 62 11.91 -0.75 -6.01
N LEU A 63 11.42 0.48 -6.18
CA LEU A 63 11.71 1.29 -7.37
C LEU A 63 13.20 1.61 -7.51
N GLN A 64 13.88 1.91 -6.40
CA GLN A 64 15.32 2.18 -6.40
C GLN A 64 16.12 0.95 -6.88
N ASN A 65 15.83 -0.24 -6.33
CA ASN A 65 16.49 -1.48 -6.74
C ASN A 65 16.17 -1.86 -8.19
N LEU A 66 14.96 -1.55 -8.66
CA LEU A 66 14.55 -1.78 -10.04
C LEU A 66 15.31 -0.87 -11.01
N THR A 67 15.42 0.42 -10.69
CA THR A 67 16.21 1.39 -11.47
C THR A 67 17.69 0.99 -11.48
N PHE A 68 18.22 0.54 -10.34
CA PHE A 68 19.58 0.04 -10.25
C PHE A 68 19.81 -1.17 -11.16
N LEU A 69 18.88 -2.14 -11.17
CA LEU A 69 18.93 -3.27 -12.10
C LEU A 69 18.91 -2.83 -13.56
N ILE A 70 18.09 -1.83 -13.92
CA ILE A 70 18.07 -1.27 -15.27
C ILE A 70 19.44 -0.72 -15.64
N LEU A 71 20.06 0.08 -14.77
CA LEU A 71 21.41 0.63 -15.00
C LEU A 71 22.47 -0.46 -15.15
N LEU A 72 22.40 -1.51 -14.32
CA LEU A 72 23.32 -2.64 -14.36
C LEU A 72 23.23 -3.37 -15.72
N LYS A 73 22.02 -3.64 -16.19
CA LYS A 73 21.79 -4.28 -17.50
C LYS A 73 22.21 -3.40 -18.67
N LEU A 74 22.04 -2.08 -18.56
CA LEU A 74 22.51 -1.14 -19.59
C LEU A 74 24.04 -1.10 -19.67
N ARG A 75 24.72 -1.09 -18.52
CA ARG A 75 26.18 -1.16 -18.42
C ARG A 75 26.70 -2.46 -19.02
N ASN A 76 26.05 -3.58 -18.69
CA ASN A 76 26.44 -4.91 -19.17
C ASN A 76 26.15 -5.18 -20.64
N SER A 77 25.13 -4.55 -21.19
CA SER A 77 24.87 -4.58 -22.63
C SER A 77 25.96 -3.84 -23.41
N ASN A 78 26.54 -2.79 -22.85
CA ASN A 78 27.62 -2.02 -23.48
C ASN A 78 28.98 -2.72 -23.37
N THR A 79 29.23 -3.49 -22.31
CA THR A 79 30.47 -4.26 -22.12
C THR A 79 30.48 -5.60 -22.86
N LYS A 80 29.33 -6.29 -23.01
CA LYS A 80 29.20 -7.47 -23.88
C LYS A 80 29.46 -7.16 -25.36
N SER A 81 29.28 -5.91 -25.78
CA SER A 81 29.66 -5.45 -27.12
C SER A 81 31.16 -5.08 -27.25
N ARG A 82 31.95 -5.14 -26.15
CA ARG A 82 33.34 -4.65 -26.07
C ARG A 82 34.39 -5.67 -25.58
N LYS A 83 34.04 -6.88 -25.14
CA LYS A 83 34.98 -7.92 -24.60
C LYS A 83 34.39 -9.30 -24.95
N ASP A 84 35.04 -10.32 -25.51
CA ASP A 84 36.42 -10.69 -25.89
C ASP A 84 37.55 -10.52 -24.86
N SER A 85 37.24 -10.25 -23.59
CA SER A 85 38.24 -10.39 -22.51
C SER A 85 37.56 -10.72 -21.18
N GLU A 86 37.65 -11.99 -20.80
CA GLU A 86 37.94 -12.62 -19.49
C GLU A 86 37.64 -11.94 -18.14
N GLU A 87 36.96 -10.80 -18.06
CA GLU A 87 36.60 -10.12 -16.79
C GLU A 87 35.09 -10.15 -16.51
N ALA A 88 34.34 -11.05 -17.15
CA ALA A 88 32.87 -11.12 -17.04
C ALA A 88 32.34 -11.94 -15.85
N GLU A 89 33.22 -12.39 -14.94
CA GLU A 89 32.84 -13.30 -13.84
C GLU A 89 32.29 -12.57 -12.60
N ASP A 90 32.60 -11.28 -12.39
CA ASP A 90 32.24 -10.57 -11.15
C ASP A 90 30.85 -9.88 -11.19
N ASP A 91 30.33 -9.53 -12.37
CA ASP A 91 29.08 -8.75 -12.45
C ASP A 91 27.80 -9.59 -12.43
N GLY A 92 27.91 -10.92 -12.61
CA GLY A 92 26.79 -11.84 -12.48
C GLY A 92 26.28 -11.96 -11.04
N GLY A 93 27.18 -11.90 -10.06
CA GLY A 93 26.83 -11.96 -8.64
C GLY A 93 26.02 -10.76 -8.19
N VAL A 94 26.38 -9.56 -8.64
CA VAL A 94 25.67 -8.32 -8.30
C VAL A 94 24.27 -8.29 -8.92
N GLU A 95 24.11 -8.73 -10.17
CA GLU A 95 22.79 -8.86 -10.80
C GLU A 95 21.87 -9.80 -10.00
N ASP A 96 22.39 -10.98 -9.63
CA ASP A 96 21.63 -11.98 -8.87
C ASP A 96 21.25 -11.49 -7.46
N GLU A 97 22.15 -10.77 -6.79
CA GLU A 97 21.87 -10.15 -5.48
C GLU A 97 20.75 -9.10 -5.56
N VAL A 98 20.77 -8.24 -6.58
CA VAL A 98 19.72 -7.23 -6.78
C VAL A 98 18.37 -7.88 -7.10
N VAL A 99 18.36 -8.93 -7.93
CA VAL A 99 17.14 -9.70 -8.21
C VAL A 99 16.61 -10.37 -6.95
N LYS A 100 17.48 -10.97 -6.14
CA LYS A 100 17.09 -11.54 -4.84
C LYS A 100 16.50 -10.47 -3.93
N LYS A 101 17.08 -9.27 -3.88
CA LYS A 101 16.54 -8.16 -3.08
C LYS A 101 15.18 -7.68 -3.58
N LEU A 102 14.97 -7.59 -4.90
CA LEU A 102 13.66 -7.27 -5.48
C LEU A 102 12.59 -8.31 -5.12
N CYS A 103 12.94 -9.60 -5.15
CA CYS A 103 12.06 -10.67 -4.70
C CYS A 103 11.70 -10.57 -3.22
N GLU A 104 12.67 -10.23 -2.36
CA GLU A 104 12.46 -10.00 -0.93
C GLU A 104 11.51 -8.82 -0.68
N LEU A 105 11.74 -7.69 -1.35
CA LEU A 105 10.89 -6.49 -1.25
C LEU A 105 9.46 -6.78 -1.71
N ARG A 106 9.31 -7.55 -2.79
CA ARG A 106 8.00 -8.02 -3.27
C ARG A 106 7.31 -8.92 -2.24
N LEU A 107 8.05 -9.81 -1.60
CA LEU A 107 7.51 -10.67 -0.55
C LEU A 107 7.00 -9.84 0.64
N TYR A 108 7.72 -8.80 1.06
CA TYR A 108 7.24 -7.89 2.11
C TYR A 108 5.96 -7.14 1.72
N LEU A 109 5.81 -6.74 0.45
CA LEU A 109 4.58 -6.11 -0.02
C LEU A 109 3.40 -7.10 0.00
N GLU A 110 3.60 -8.31 -0.49
CA GLU A 110 2.52 -9.29 -0.65
C GLU A 110 2.13 -9.99 0.65
N LYS A 111 3.10 -10.30 1.52
CA LYS A 111 2.90 -11.07 2.76
C LYS A 111 3.04 -10.25 4.03
N GLY A 112 3.68 -9.08 3.97
CA GLY A 112 3.77 -8.14 5.10
C GLY A 112 2.67 -7.08 5.06
N ALA A 113 2.76 -6.17 4.09
CA ALA A 113 1.87 -5.00 4.04
C ALA A 113 0.40 -5.37 3.75
N ARG A 114 0.13 -6.19 2.73
CA ARG A 114 -1.27 -6.52 2.33
C ARG A 114 -2.13 -7.13 3.45
N PRO A 115 -1.66 -8.11 4.23
CA PRO A 115 -2.46 -8.64 5.34
C PRO A 115 -2.74 -7.59 6.42
N LEU A 116 -1.80 -6.68 6.69
CA LEU A 116 -1.97 -5.60 7.66
C LEU A 116 -3.01 -4.58 7.17
N GLU A 117 -3.01 -4.25 5.88
CA GLU A 117 -4.05 -3.40 5.28
C GLU A 117 -5.44 -4.01 5.41
N GLY A 118 -5.57 -5.32 5.20
CA GLY A 118 -6.84 -6.03 5.38
C GLY A 118 -7.36 -5.94 6.81
N LYS A 119 -6.49 -6.13 7.81
CA LYS A 119 -6.84 -5.98 9.23
C LYS A 119 -7.20 -4.53 9.58
N LEU A 120 -6.42 -3.57 9.09
CA LEU A 120 -6.65 -2.15 9.33
C LEU A 120 -7.99 -1.71 8.74
N LYS A 121 -8.30 -2.13 7.50
CA LYS A 121 -9.60 -1.90 6.86
C LYS A 121 -10.74 -2.45 7.72
N TYR A 122 -10.64 -3.69 8.19
CA TYR A 122 -11.66 -4.28 9.04
C TYR A 122 -11.87 -3.48 10.33
N GLN A 123 -10.80 -3.01 10.97
CA GLN A 123 -10.89 -2.18 12.17
C GLN A 123 -11.59 -0.84 11.88
N ILE A 124 -11.25 -0.19 10.76
CA ILE A 124 -11.91 1.05 10.32
C ILE A 124 -13.40 0.79 10.06
N ASP A 125 -13.73 -0.23 9.28
CA ASP A 125 -15.12 -0.59 8.95
C ASP A 125 -15.94 -0.87 10.22
N LYS A 126 -15.34 -1.53 11.22
CA LYS A 126 -15.99 -1.80 12.52
C LYS A 126 -16.29 -0.53 13.29
N VAL A 127 -15.34 0.42 13.35
CA VAL A 127 -15.51 1.69 14.06
C VAL A 127 -16.55 2.56 13.36
N VAL A 128 -16.51 2.64 12.02
CA VAL A 128 -17.49 3.39 11.23
C VAL A 128 -18.89 2.83 11.45
N ARG A 129 -19.05 1.50 11.39
CA ARG A 129 -20.34 0.86 11.65
C ARG A 129 -20.86 1.12 13.07
N ALA A 130 -19.98 1.06 14.07
CA ALA A 130 -20.36 1.37 15.45
C ALA A 130 -20.81 2.83 15.62
N ALA A 131 -20.16 3.76 14.92
CA ALA A 131 -20.55 5.18 14.91
C ALA A 131 -21.92 5.38 14.23
N ASP A 132 -22.15 4.72 13.09
CA ASP A 132 -23.44 4.77 12.38
C ASP A 132 -24.58 4.17 13.23
N ASP A 133 -24.31 3.06 13.92
CA ASP A 133 -25.29 2.39 14.79
C ASP A 133 -25.61 3.27 16.02
N ALA A 134 -24.61 3.95 16.60
CA ALA A 134 -24.81 4.92 17.68
C ALA A 134 -25.64 6.13 17.22
N ALA A 135 -25.37 6.68 16.04
CA ALA A 135 -26.15 7.78 15.48
C ALA A 135 -27.61 7.39 15.21
N ARG A 136 -27.85 6.15 14.76
CA ARG A 136 -29.20 5.58 14.60
C ARG A 136 -29.90 5.37 15.94
N ALA A 137 -29.19 4.91 16.97
CA ALA A 137 -29.76 4.76 18.30
C ALA A 137 -30.17 6.10 18.92
N GLU A 138 -29.37 7.16 18.75
CA GLU A 138 -29.71 8.50 19.21
C GLU A 138 -30.96 9.08 18.50
N THR A 139 -31.09 8.87 17.20
CA THR A 139 -32.25 9.34 16.42
C THR A 139 -33.53 8.56 16.74
N ALA A 140 -33.40 7.26 17.04
CA ALA A 140 -34.52 6.43 17.53
C ALA A 140 -34.96 6.84 18.96
N GLN A 141 -34.02 7.17 19.85
CA GLN A 141 -34.34 7.67 21.20
C GLN A 141 -35.00 9.05 21.16
N LYS A 142 -34.60 9.93 20.23
CA LYS A 142 -35.21 11.26 20.03
C LYS A 142 -36.62 11.18 19.41
N SER A 143 -36.95 10.12 18.67
CA SER A 143 -38.28 9.91 18.06
C SER A 143 -39.22 9.01 18.88
N GLY A 144 -38.72 8.26 19.86
CA GLY A 144 -39.49 7.30 20.68
C GLY A 144 -40.03 7.82 22.03
N GLY A 145 -40.00 9.13 22.29
CA GLY A 145 -40.42 9.74 23.57
C GLY A 145 -41.93 9.80 23.85
N ALA A 146 -42.78 9.13 23.07
CA ALA A 146 -44.23 9.10 23.29
C ALA A 146 -44.80 7.68 23.11
N GLY A 147 -44.86 6.95 24.22
CA GLY A 147 -45.68 5.74 24.36
C GLY A 147 -44.87 4.44 24.36
N VAL A 148 -44.80 3.78 25.51
CA VAL A 148 -45.70 2.67 25.86
C VAL A 148 -45.41 2.30 27.30
N ALA A 149 -46.30 2.75 28.19
CA ALA A 149 -46.58 2.04 29.42
C ALA A 149 -47.63 0.96 29.12
N LYS A 150 -47.47 -0.21 29.77
CA LYS A 150 -48.52 -1.16 30.20
C LYS A 150 -48.76 -2.44 29.35
N LYS A 151 -48.34 -3.57 29.96
CA LYS A 151 -49.03 -4.88 30.14
C LYS A 151 -49.30 -5.68 28.84
N SER A 152 -48.97 -6.97 28.72
CA SER A 152 -49.43 -8.08 29.56
C SER A 152 -48.76 -9.39 29.17
N ALA A 153 -48.50 -10.23 30.17
CA ALA A 153 -48.16 -11.64 30.05
C ALA A 153 -49.18 -12.46 29.23
N LYS A 154 -48.69 -13.39 28.38
CA LYS A 154 -49.34 -14.70 28.18
C LYS A 154 -48.35 -15.75 27.65
N LYS A 155 -48.24 -16.81 28.45
CA LYS A 155 -47.57 -18.10 28.28
C LYS A 155 -48.17 -18.91 27.12
N SER A 156 -47.32 -19.55 26.30
CA SER A 156 -47.54 -20.91 25.78
C SER A 156 -46.23 -21.57 25.36
N THR A 157 -46.09 -22.80 25.81
CA THR A 157 -45.00 -23.78 25.77
C THR A 157 -44.99 -24.64 24.49
N ALA A 158 -43.93 -25.44 24.32
CA ALA A 158 -43.78 -26.62 23.44
C ALA A 158 -43.41 -26.29 21.98
N ASP A 159 -42.50 -26.96 21.26
CA ASP A 159 -41.72 -28.20 21.40
C ASP A 159 -40.79 -28.33 20.16
N GLY A 160 -39.72 -29.12 20.21
CA GLY A 160 -39.00 -29.60 19.01
C GLY A 160 -37.48 -29.38 18.93
N SER A 161 -36.72 -30.28 19.56
CA SER A 161 -35.32 -30.66 19.28
C SER A 161 -35.16 -31.12 17.81
N GLU A 162 -34.05 -30.89 17.09
CA GLU A 162 -32.91 -31.82 16.85
C GLU A 162 -31.87 -31.03 15.99
N ASP A 163 -30.61 -30.85 16.42
CA ASP A 163 -29.44 -31.73 16.20
C ASP A 163 -29.24 -32.17 14.74
N ASP A 164 -28.25 -31.59 14.04
CA ASP A 164 -27.24 -32.41 13.37
C ASP A 164 -25.95 -31.61 13.09
N SER A 165 -24.83 -32.26 13.38
CA SER A 165 -23.45 -31.81 13.19
C SER A 165 -22.86 -32.48 11.96
N ALA A 166 -22.15 -31.71 11.12
CA ALA A 166 -21.03 -32.21 10.30
C ALA A 166 -20.16 -31.04 9.82
#